data_AF-A0A7R9QXG6-F1
#
_entry.id   AF-A0A7R9QXG6-F1
#
_cell.length_a   1.000
_cell.length_b   1.000
_cell.length_c   1.000
_cell.angle_alpha   90.00
_cell.angle_beta   90.00
_cell.angle_gamma   90.00
#
_symmetry.space_group_name_H-M   'P 1'
#
loop_
_entity.id
_entity.type
_entity.pdbx_description
1 polymer ?
#
loop_
_entity_poly.entity_id
_entity_poly.type
_entity_poly.pdbx_seq_one_letter_code
_entity_poly.pdbx_strand_id
1 'polypeptide(L)'
;DELRLEAGEFLVPVAHFHKEAYQTFGVPFLLKLKHKEMFTSVKDRIQKKLDIPDKEFEKYKFALVTTGRIQFINEENEYVINKEDFHAHTINSPLQSSSPSKPWLGLEHINKAPKRSRYNYLEKAIKIHN
;
A
#
# COMPACT_ATOMS: atom_id res chain seq x y z
N ASP A 1 -3.08 1.07 -21.56
CA ASP A 1 -4.46 0.54 -21.66
C ASP A 1 -5.30 0.88 -20.42
N GLU A 2 -5.27 2.14 -19.97
CA GLU A 2 -5.94 2.60 -18.73
C GLU A 2 -7.06 3.63 -19.03
N LEU A 3 -7.40 3.83 -20.30
CA LEU A 3 -8.25 4.93 -20.77
C LEU A 3 -9.75 4.60 -20.86
N ARG A 4 -10.15 3.34 -20.68
CA ARG A 4 -11.56 2.91 -20.64
C ARG A 4 -11.82 2.16 -19.34
N LEU A 5 -12.30 2.89 -18.35
CA LEU A 5 -12.90 2.30 -17.15
C LEU A 5 -14.34 1.91 -17.49
N GLU A 6 -14.67 0.63 -17.38
CA GLU A 6 -16.06 0.19 -17.52
C GLU A 6 -16.89 0.57 -16.29
N ALA A 7 -18.22 0.47 -16.40
CA ALA A 7 -19.13 0.77 -15.30
C ALA A 7 -18.84 -0.16 -14.10
N GLY A 8 -18.30 0.40 -13.02
CA GLY A 8 -17.94 -0.32 -11.80
C GLY A 8 -16.44 -0.60 -11.64
N GLU A 9 -15.60 -0.18 -12.58
CA GLU A 9 -14.14 -0.20 -12.44
C GLU A 9 -13.61 1.12 -11.87
N PHE A 10 -12.56 1.04 -11.07
CA PHE A 10 -11.90 2.22 -10.49
C PHE A 10 -10.41 1.97 -10.30
N LEU A 11 -9.63 3.06 -10.24
CA LEU A 11 -8.19 3.01 -10.02
C LEU A 11 -7.87 3.27 -8.55
N VAL A 12 -7.04 2.41 -7.98
CA VAL A 12 -6.56 2.53 -6.60
C VAL A 12 -5.03 2.67 -6.61
N PRO A 13 -4.48 3.63 -5.86
CA PRO A 13 -3.04 3.71 -5.62
C PRO A 13 -2.59 2.52 -4.76
N VAL A 14 -1.51 1.87 -5.19
CA VAL A 14 -0.86 0.76 -4.51
C VAL A 14 0.57 1.17 -4.17
N ALA A 15 1.00 0.92 -2.94
CA ALA A 15 2.37 1.19 -2.52
C ALA A 15 2.91 0.11 -1.58
N HIS A 16 4.23 -0.05 -1.57
CA HIS A 16 4.92 -1.01 -0.71
C HIS A 16 5.30 -0.34 0.59
N PHE A 17 5.17 -1.04 1.72
CA PHE A 17 5.61 -0.56 3.03
C PHE A 17 6.17 -1.71 3.87
N HIS A 18 6.91 -1.39 4.93
CA HIS A 18 7.43 -2.39 5.86
C HIS A 18 7.14 -1.97 7.29
N LYS A 19 6.47 -2.84 8.07
CA LYS A 19 6.01 -2.62 9.44
C LYS A 19 4.99 -1.47 9.61
N GLU A 20 5.34 -0.28 9.17
CA GLU A 20 4.57 0.95 9.38
C GLU A 20 4.23 1.60 8.04
N ALA A 21 2.98 2.02 7.84
CA ALA A 21 2.49 2.50 6.53
C ALA A 21 3.18 3.77 6.01
N TYR A 22 3.86 4.53 6.87
CA TYR A 22 4.67 5.68 6.45
C TYR A 22 6.08 5.29 5.98
N GLN A 23 6.55 4.08 6.29
CA GLN A 23 7.82 3.54 5.80
C GLN A 23 7.62 2.89 4.42
N THR A 24 7.17 3.69 3.46
CA THR A 24 6.95 3.24 2.09
C THR A 24 8.26 3.11 1.32
N PHE A 25 8.33 2.18 0.37
CA PHE A 25 9.48 2.00 -0.51
C PHE A 25 9.05 1.49 -1.88
N GLY A 26 10.03 1.28 -2.77
CA GLY A 26 9.76 0.76 -4.12
C GLY A 26 9.09 1.80 -5.02
N VAL A 27 8.37 1.31 -6.03
CA VAL A 27 7.67 2.16 -7.01
C VAL A 27 6.16 1.99 -6.81
N PRO A 28 5.43 3.04 -6.37
CA PRO A 28 3.98 2.97 -6.28
C PRO A 28 3.37 2.92 -7.68
N PHE A 29 2.23 2.26 -7.81
CA PHE A 29 1.53 2.10 -9.09
C PHE A 29 0.02 2.19 -8.92
N LEU A 30 -0.69 2.44 -10.02
CA LEU A 30 -2.15 2.37 -10.05
C LEU A 30 -2.60 0.95 -10.42
N LEU A 31 -3.60 0.46 -9.71
CA LEU A 31 -4.24 -0.82 -9.97
C LEU A 31 -5.71 -0.60 -10.29
N LYS A 32 -6.16 -1.19 -11.41
CA LYS A 32 -7.57 -1.25 -11.77
C LYS A 32 -8.24 -2.33 -10.93
N LEU A 33 -9.29 -1.95 -10.21
CA LEU A 33 -10.14 -2.83 -9.42
C LEU A 33 -11.58 -2.76 -9.93
N LYS A 34 -12.33 -3.84 -9.73
CA LYS A 34 -13.77 -3.89 -10.02
C LYS A 34 -14.57 -3.99 -8.73
N HIS A 35 -15.71 -3.30 -8.68
CA HIS A 35 -16.65 -3.43 -7.57
C HIS A 35 -17.16 -4.87 -7.46
N LYS A 36 -17.20 -5.41 -6.23
CA LYS A 36 -17.55 -6.80 -5.90
C LYS A 36 -16.59 -7.85 -6.48
N GLU A 37 -15.35 -7.48 -6.76
CA GLU A 37 -14.30 -8.41 -7.17
C GLU A 37 -13.73 -9.14 -5.95
N MET A 38 -13.49 -10.45 -6.07
CA MET A 38 -12.81 -11.21 -5.03
C MET A 38 -11.36 -10.78 -4.93
N PHE A 39 -10.86 -10.61 -3.70
CA PHE A 39 -9.47 -10.19 -3.48
C PHE A 39 -8.44 -11.19 -4.03
N THR A 40 -8.79 -12.48 -4.13
CA THR A 40 -7.94 -13.52 -4.75
C THR A 40 -7.57 -13.17 -6.20
N SER A 41 -8.54 -12.73 -7.01
CA SER A 41 -8.28 -12.32 -8.40
C SER A 41 -7.43 -11.05 -8.48
N VAL A 42 -7.62 -10.13 -7.53
CA VAL A 42 -6.80 -8.91 -7.40
C VAL A 42 -5.36 -9.26 -7.04
N LYS A 43 -5.18 -10.19 -6.11
CA LYS A 43 -3.88 -10.70 -5.65
C LYS A 43 -3.09 -11.32 -6.81
N ASP A 44 -3.72 -12.18 -7.62
CA ASP A 44 -3.08 -12.77 -8.81
C ASP A 44 -2.65 -11.70 -9.83
N ARG A 45 -3.48 -10.66 -10.00
CA ARG A 45 -3.19 -9.54 -10.91
C ARG A 45 -2.01 -8.70 -10.41
N ILE A 46 -1.91 -8.46 -9.10
CA ILE A 46 -0.76 -7.78 -8.48
C ILE A 46 0.50 -8.61 -8.68
N GLN A 47 0.42 -9.93 -8.44
CA GLN A 47 1.57 -10.82 -8.60
C GLN A 47 2.12 -10.81 -10.02
N LYS A 48 1.23 -10.96 -11.01
CA LYS A 48 1.60 -10.91 -12.44
C LYS A 48 2.14 -9.54 -12.85
N LYS A 49 1.59 -8.45 -12.28
CA LYS A 49 2.05 -7.08 -12.58
C LYS A 49 3.43 -6.78 -12.01
N LEU A 50 3.78 -7.37 -10.87
CA LEU A 50 5.07 -7.18 -10.20
C LEU A 50 6.13 -8.22 -10.58
N ASP A 51 5.75 -9.28 -11.29
CA ASP A 51 6.61 -10.40 -11.69
C ASP A 51 7.34 -11.04 -10.49
N ILE A 52 6.59 -11.27 -9.40
CA ILE A 52 7.13 -11.80 -8.13
C ILE A 52 6.90 -13.33 -8.07
N PRO A 53 7.94 -14.13 -7.75
CA PRO A 53 7.80 -15.57 -7.53
C PRO A 53 6.85 -15.90 -6.38
N ASP A 54 6.08 -16.98 -6.51
CA ASP A 54 5.08 -17.42 -5.51
C ASP A 54 5.65 -17.49 -4.08
N LYS A 55 6.86 -18.07 -3.93
CA LYS A 55 7.55 -18.22 -2.64
C LYS A 55 7.85 -16.89 -1.95
N GLU A 56 8.04 -15.83 -2.73
CA GLU A 56 8.24 -14.49 -2.18
C GLU A 56 6.91 -13.82 -1.87
N PHE A 57 5.95 -13.99 -2.78
CA PHE A 57 4.63 -13.37 -2.70
C PHE A 57 3.80 -13.88 -1.52
N GLU A 58 4.01 -15.13 -1.10
CA GLU A 58 3.39 -15.71 0.12
C GLU A 58 3.76 -14.95 1.40
N LYS A 59 4.87 -14.20 1.41
CA LYS A 59 5.29 -13.38 2.56
C LYS A 59 4.64 -12.00 2.56
N TYR A 60 3.91 -11.64 1.51
CA TYR A 60 3.29 -10.33 1.40
C TYR A 60 2.00 -10.31 2.21
N LYS A 61 1.77 -9.23 2.94
CA LYS A 61 0.48 -8.96 3.55
C LYS A 61 -0.16 -7.77 2.88
N PHE A 62 -1.46 -7.84 2.68
CA PHE A 62 -2.22 -6.78 2.05
C PHE A 62 -2.95 -5.98 3.12
N ALA A 63 -3.00 -4.67 2.96
CA ALA A 63 -3.73 -3.81 3.88
C ALA A 63 -4.44 -2.68 3.14
N LEU A 64 -5.63 -2.34 3.59
CA LEU A 64 -6.28 -1.09 3.24
C LEU A 64 -5.75 0.01 4.17
N VAL A 65 -5.12 1.02 3.60
CA VAL A 65 -4.56 2.13 4.36
C VAL A 65 -5.40 3.39 4.12
N THR A 66 -5.89 3.95 5.20
CA THR A 66 -6.62 5.23 5.24
C THR A 66 -5.92 6.17 6.21
N THR A 67 -6.30 7.45 6.22
CA THR A 67 -5.74 8.45 7.14
C THR A 67 -5.81 7.97 8.59
N GLY A 68 -4.68 7.53 9.15
CA GLY A 68 -4.56 7.08 10.54
C GLY A 68 -5.05 5.66 10.84
N ARG A 69 -5.45 4.85 9.84
CA ARG A 69 -5.87 3.45 10.08
C ARG A 69 -5.33 2.51 9.01
N ILE A 70 -4.79 1.37 9.46
CA ILE A 70 -4.33 0.26 8.62
C ILE A 70 -5.20 -0.94 8.94
N GLN A 71 -5.90 -1.47 7.93
CA GLN A 71 -6.71 -2.67 8.06
C GLN A 71 -6.10 -3.78 7.20
N PHE A 72 -5.60 -4.83 7.83
CA PHE A 72 -5.04 -5.97 7.12
C PHE A 72 -6.15 -6.85 6.52
N ILE A 73 -5.95 -7.25 5.27
CA ILE A 73 -6.80 -8.18 4.52
C ILE A 73 -6.17 -9.57 4.66
N ASN A 74 -6.80 -10.44 5.45
CA ASN A 74 -6.32 -11.80 5.66
C ASN A 74 -6.79 -12.73 4.53
N GLU A 75 -5.95 -13.70 4.17
CA GLU A 75 -6.18 -14.65 3.07
C GLU A 75 -7.33 -15.65 3.33
N GLU A 76 -7.67 -15.88 4.60
CA GLU A 76 -8.79 -16.75 5.00
C GLU A 76 -10.16 -16.07 4.86
N ASN A 77 -10.18 -14.75 4.68
CA ASN A 77 -11.42 -14.02 4.47
C ASN A 77 -11.75 -13.98 2.98
N GLU A 78 -12.99 -14.31 2.64
CA GLU A 78 -13.62 -13.97 1.36
C GLU A 78 -13.78 -12.44 1.25
N TYR A 79 -12.66 -11.70 1.29
CA TYR A 79 -12.68 -10.25 1.17
C TYR A 79 -13.08 -9.90 -0.25
N VAL A 80 -14.16 -9.14 -0.34
CA VAL A 80 -14.71 -8.63 -1.57
C VAL A 80 -14.41 -7.15 -1.65
N ILE A 81 -13.84 -6.71 -2.77
CA ILE A 81 -13.55 -5.31 -3.02
C ILE A 81 -14.87 -4.53 -3.07
N ASN A 82 -15.11 -3.70 -2.06
CA ASN A 82 -16.16 -2.71 -2.09
C ASN A 82 -15.62 -1.39 -2.59
N LYS A 83 -16.40 -0.69 -3.41
CA LYS A 83 -15.94 0.56 -4.01
C LYS A 83 -15.85 1.63 -2.92
N GLU A 84 -16.81 1.60 -2.00
CA GLU A 84 -17.00 2.48 -0.86
C GLU A 84 -15.76 2.54 0.05
N ASP A 85 -15.06 1.40 0.24
CA ASP A 85 -13.84 1.30 1.05
C ASP A 85 -12.70 2.15 0.48
N PHE A 86 -12.70 2.40 -0.83
CA PHE A 86 -11.68 3.18 -1.53
C PHE A 86 -12.13 4.61 -1.89
N HIS A 87 -13.37 4.98 -1.55
CA HIS A 87 -13.77 6.37 -1.57
C HIS A 87 -13.27 7.06 -0.31
N ALA A 88 -12.64 8.23 -0.49
CA ALA A 88 -12.33 9.10 0.64
C ALA A 88 -13.63 9.34 1.40
N HIS A 89 -13.69 8.87 2.66
CA HIS A 89 -14.77 9.29 3.54
C HIS A 89 -14.70 10.80 3.57
N THR A 90 -15.75 11.47 3.09
CA THR A 90 -15.93 12.90 3.24
C THR A 90 -16.18 13.14 4.73
N ILE A 91 -15.11 13.09 5.52
CA ILE A 91 -15.18 13.55 6.89
C ILE A 91 -15.29 15.06 6.76
N ASN A 92 -16.53 15.55 6.86
CA ASN A 92 -16.88 16.94 7.08
C ASN A 92 -16.36 17.35 8.48
N SER A 93 -15.05 17.33 8.68
CA SER A 93 -14.41 17.88 9.87
C SER A 93 -13.87 19.25 9.50
N PRO A 94 -14.41 20.34 10.06
CA PRO A 94 -13.98 21.70 9.75
C PRO A 94 -12.55 22.02 10.23
N LEU A 95 -11.84 21.06 10.85
CA LEU A 95 -10.50 21.25 11.41
C LEU A 95 -9.35 20.57 10.62
N GLN A 96 -9.62 19.91 9.49
CA GLN A 96 -8.56 19.32 8.66
C GLN A 96 -8.45 20.03 7.32
N SER A 97 -7.53 21.00 7.27
CA SER A 97 -7.12 21.76 6.07
C SER A 97 -6.26 20.96 5.09
N SER A 98 -6.18 19.64 5.23
CA SER A 98 -5.51 18.74 4.30
C SER A 98 -6.57 17.87 3.65
N SER A 99 -6.69 17.94 2.32
CA SER A 99 -7.54 17.09 1.49
C SER A 99 -7.59 15.66 2.04
N PRO A 100 -8.78 15.05 2.23
CA PRO A 100 -8.85 13.70 2.77
C PRO A 100 -8.02 12.78 1.86
N SER A 101 -6.91 12.25 2.40
CA SER A 101 -6.05 11.35 1.66
C SER A 101 -6.88 10.16 1.20
N LYS A 102 -6.93 9.94 -0.11
CA LYS A 102 -7.65 8.81 -0.68
C LYS A 102 -7.08 7.51 -0.09
N PRO A 103 -7.94 6.56 0.30
CA PRO A 103 -7.50 5.23 0.69
C PRO A 103 -6.59 4.61 -0.37
N TRP A 104 -5.60 3.84 0.05
CA TRP A 104 -4.67 3.15 -0.83
C TRP A 104 -4.45 1.70 -0.38
N LEU A 105 -4.05 0.85 -1.31
CA LEU A 105 -3.75 -0.56 -1.04
C LEU A 105 -2.27 -0.71 -0.70
N GLY A 106 -1.99 -1.12 0.53
CA GLY A 106 -0.65 -1.38 1.02
C GLY A 106 -0.20 -2.81 0.78
N LEU A 107 1.04 -2.94 0.30
CA LEU A 107 1.78 -4.19 0.18
C LEU A 107 2.86 -4.23 1.27
N GLU A 108 2.58 -4.93 2.37
CA GLU A 108 3.54 -5.10 3.45
C GLU A 108 4.52 -6.22 3.10
N HIS A 109 5.80 -5.89 3.01
CA HIS A 109 6.88 -6.87 2.91
C HIS A 109 8.24 -6.25 3.23
N ILE A 110 9.26 -7.10 3.36
CA ILE A 110 10.64 -6.64 3.52
C ILE A 110 11.15 -6.07 2.18
N ASN A 111 11.72 -4.87 2.22
CA ASN A 111 12.44 -4.31 1.09
C ASN A 111 13.73 -5.08 0.84
N LYS A 112 13.76 -5.86 -0.25
CA LYS A 112 14.94 -6.59 -0.72
C LYS A 112 15.81 -5.80 -1.69
N ALA A 113 15.38 -4.60 -2.10
CA ALA A 113 16.23 -3.75 -2.92
C ALA A 113 17.50 -3.40 -2.12
N PRO A 114 18.69 -3.44 -2.75
CA PRO A 114 19.92 -3.11 -2.07
C PRO A 114 19.81 -1.69 -1.52
N LYS A 115 19.73 -1.56 -0.19
CA LYS A 115 19.77 -0.26 0.47
C LYS A 115 21.10 0.38 0.11
N ARG A 116 21.08 1.48 -0.64
CA ARG A 116 22.28 2.29 -0.87
C ARG A 116 22.81 2.66 0.51
N SER A 117 24.03 2.22 0.84
CA SER A 117 24.66 2.53 2.12
C SER A 117 24.71 4.05 2.26
N ARG A 118 23.97 4.59 3.24
CA ARG A 118 24.14 5.98 3.64
C ARG A 118 25.48 6.02 4.36
N TYR A 119 26.47 6.69 3.76
CA TYR A 119 27.73 6.98 4.43
C TYR A 119 27.43 7.75 5.72
N ASN A 120 27.56 7.05 6.84
CA ASN A 120 27.20 7.56 8.15
C ASN A 120 28.41 8.30 8.76
N TYR A 121 28.82 9.41 8.15
CA TYR A 121 29.97 10.20 8.63
C TYR A 121 29.67 10.99 9.92
N LEU A 122 28.40 11.01 10.38
CA LEU A 122 27.92 11.87 11.47
C LEU A 122 27.62 11.13 12.78
N GLU A 123 27.48 9.81 12.78
CA GLU A 123 27.35 9.04 14.04
C GLU A 123 28.73 8.69 14.58
N LYS A 124 29.34 9.64 15.31
CA LYS A 124 30.47 9.36 16.20
C LYS A 124 30.07 9.63 17.64
N ALA A 125 30.53 8.78 18.55
CA ALA A 125 30.36 9.00 19.98
C ALA A 125 30.96 10.37 20.38
N ILE A 126 30.17 11.20 21.06
CA ILE A 126 30.62 12.48 21.61
C ILE A 126 31.35 12.19 22.92
N LYS A 127 32.61 12.62 23.02
CA LYS A 127 33.40 12.55 24.25
C LYS A 127 33.32 13.89 24.97
N ILE A 128 32.99 13.87 26.25
CA ILE A 128 33.05 15.04 27.14
C ILE A 128 34.34 14.90 27.96
N HIS A 129 35.20 15.92 27.93
CA HIS A 129 36.42 16.01 28.72
C HIS A 129 36.18 16.94 29.93
N ASN A 130 36.70 16.56 31.10
CA ASN A 130 36.72 17.39 32.31
C ASN A 130 37.93 18.33 32.32
#